data_AF-C5L9C9-F1
#
_entry.id   AF-C5L9C9-F1
#
_cell.length_a   1.000
_cell.length_b   1.000
_cell.length_c   1.000
_cell.angle_alpha   90.00
_cell.angle_beta   90.00
_cell.angle_gamma   90.00
#
_symmetry.space_group_name_H-M   'P 1'
#
loop_
_entity.id
_entity.type
_entity.pdbx_description
1 polymer ?
#
loop_
_entity_poly.entity_id
_entity_poly.type
_entity_poly.pdbx_seq_one_letter_code
_entity_poly.pdbx_strand_id
1 'polypeptide(L)'
;MTRLLSTTLLSSFGIYSSGLDTIEGKHKLMGVNPKLRQYYEPVAPPQFGGHQFFQCDPLARSGTELVPYENLNDDFCDCSNGADEPGTAACSHFPGAAFYCENKGSLPKLVWASHVGDGVCDCCDGSDEWQLGGCENFCSAEGAKIRQQREADLERIEAGLKQKEEERSHTDEKIALWTKELEELKPSFQ
;
A
#
# COMPACT_ATOMS: atom_id res chain seq x y z
N MET A 1 22.88 -13.41 65.62
CA MET A 1 21.49 -12.92 65.48
C MET A 1 21.52 -11.76 64.49
N THR A 2 20.65 -11.82 63.47
CA THR A 2 20.03 -10.69 62.71
C THR A 2 20.96 -9.72 61.95
N ARG A 3 20.95 -9.72 60.60
CA ARG A 3 20.07 -8.91 59.68
C ARG A 3 20.43 -7.40 59.76
N LEU A 4 20.81 -6.67 58.71
CA LEU A 4 20.16 -6.50 57.40
C LEU A 4 21.13 -5.99 56.31
N LEU A 5 20.95 -6.51 55.10
CA LEU A 5 21.28 -5.87 53.83
C LEU A 5 20.15 -4.90 53.46
N SER A 6 20.46 -3.72 52.91
CA SER A 6 19.48 -2.91 52.18
C SER A 6 20.15 -2.41 50.90
N THR A 7 19.91 -3.16 49.83
CA THR A 7 20.36 -2.91 48.47
C THR A 7 19.49 -1.86 47.81
N THR A 8 20.11 -0.84 47.23
CA THR A 8 19.51 0.09 46.27
C THR A 8 19.00 -0.67 45.05
N LEU A 9 17.68 -0.72 44.87
CA LEU A 9 17.03 -1.20 43.64
C LEU A 9 17.15 -0.11 42.56
N LEU A 10 18.11 -0.28 41.65
CA LEU A 10 18.14 0.43 40.37
C LEU A 10 17.01 -0.09 39.48
N SER A 11 16.31 0.84 38.85
CA SER A 11 15.19 0.61 37.95
C SER A 11 15.60 -0.20 36.73
N SER A 12 15.05 -1.40 36.57
CA SER A 12 14.99 -2.07 35.27
C SER A 12 13.65 -1.72 34.62
N PHE A 13 13.59 -0.56 33.96
CA PHE A 13 12.67 -0.40 32.84
C PHE A 13 13.17 -1.35 31.74
N GLY A 14 12.57 -2.55 31.69
CA GLY A 14 12.77 -3.45 30.57
C GLY A 14 12.24 -2.77 29.32
N ILE A 15 13.15 -2.39 28.43
CA ILE A 15 12.83 -1.98 27.07
C ILE A 15 12.32 -3.25 26.37
N TYR A 16 11.01 -3.35 26.18
CA TYR A 16 10.40 -4.26 25.22
C TYR A 16 10.86 -3.79 23.83
N SER A 17 12.00 -4.29 23.37
CA SER A 17 12.47 -4.04 22.01
C SER A 17 11.57 -4.82 21.07
N SER A 18 10.81 -4.09 20.26
CA SER A 18 10.11 -4.57 19.08
C SER A 18 11.00 -5.49 18.27
N GLY A 19 10.67 -6.78 18.23
CA GLY A 19 11.38 -7.81 17.47
C GLY A 19 11.12 -7.73 15.96
N LEU A 20 11.17 -6.54 15.36
CA LEU A 20 10.96 -6.34 13.91
C LEU A 20 12.22 -5.88 13.16
N ASP A 21 13.35 -5.73 13.87
CA ASP A 21 14.58 -5.14 13.32
C ASP A 21 15.68 -6.20 13.00
N THR A 22 15.31 -7.47 12.77
CA THR A 22 16.22 -8.45 12.15
C THR A 22 16.07 -8.39 10.62
N ILE A 23 17.16 -8.63 9.89
CA ILE A 23 17.16 -8.68 8.41
C ILE A 23 16.13 -9.73 7.93
N GLU A 24 16.00 -10.86 8.64
CA GLU A 24 14.96 -11.87 8.40
C GLU A 24 13.53 -11.32 8.56
N GLY A 25 13.25 -10.54 9.62
CA GLY A 25 11.92 -9.97 9.85
C GLY A 25 11.52 -8.90 8.82
N LYS A 26 12.51 -8.19 8.25
CA LYS A 26 12.27 -7.15 7.25
C LYS A 26 11.90 -7.72 5.87
N HIS A 27 12.46 -8.87 5.49
CA HIS A 27 12.16 -9.52 4.21
C HIS A 27 10.84 -10.30 4.27
N LYS A 28 10.45 -10.77 5.46
CA LYS A 28 9.21 -11.51 5.69
C LYS A 28 7.96 -10.78 5.17
N LEU A 29 7.92 -9.45 5.30
CA LEU A 29 6.78 -8.61 4.89
C LEU A 29 7.06 -7.79 3.62
N MET A 30 8.05 -8.19 2.83
CA MET A 30 8.33 -7.57 1.53
C MET A 30 7.14 -7.76 0.59
N GLY A 31 6.94 -6.80 -0.32
CA GLY A 31 5.85 -6.82 -1.29
C GLY A 31 4.45 -6.59 -0.69
N VAL A 32 4.34 -6.41 0.62
CA VAL A 32 3.09 -6.08 1.31
C VAL A 32 2.94 -4.58 1.50
N ASN A 33 1.78 -4.04 1.12
CA ASN A 33 1.39 -2.67 1.43
C ASN A 33 1.47 -2.43 2.96
N PRO A 34 2.20 -1.41 3.44
CA PRO A 34 2.35 -1.13 4.87
C PRO A 34 1.04 -1.11 5.66
N LYS A 35 -0.06 -0.67 5.05
CA LYS A 35 -1.40 -0.60 5.69
C LYS A 35 -2.05 -1.97 5.89
N LEU A 36 -1.58 -2.99 5.19
CA LEU A 36 -2.10 -4.36 5.22
C LEU A 36 -1.23 -5.32 6.03
N ARG A 37 -0.06 -4.89 6.50
CA ARG A 37 0.90 -5.77 7.22
C ARG A 37 0.32 -6.45 8.46
N GLN A 38 -0.67 -5.84 9.12
CA GLN A 38 -1.39 -6.45 10.25
C GLN A 38 -2.06 -7.80 9.90
N TYR A 39 -2.41 -8.01 8.62
CA TYR A 39 -3.01 -9.25 8.13
C TYR A 39 -1.97 -10.37 7.90
N TYR A 40 -0.68 -10.04 7.98
CA TYR A 40 0.45 -10.94 7.78
C TYR A 40 1.20 -11.23 9.09
N GLU A 41 0.60 -10.89 10.23
CA GLU A 41 1.13 -11.26 11.54
C GLU A 41 0.84 -12.76 11.81
N PRO A 42 1.78 -13.49 12.43
CA PRO A 42 1.58 -14.90 12.71
C PRO A 42 0.47 -15.13 13.73
N VAL A 43 -0.35 -16.16 13.50
CA VAL A 43 -1.27 -16.71 14.49
C VAL A 43 -0.67 -17.96 15.13
N ALA A 44 -0.92 -18.18 16.41
CA ALA A 44 -0.42 -19.36 17.14
C ALA A 44 -1.59 -20.11 17.80
N PRO A 45 -2.32 -20.95 17.05
CA PRO A 45 -3.49 -21.64 17.60
C PRO A 45 -3.08 -22.63 18.71
N PRO A 46 -3.75 -22.63 19.88
CA PRO A 46 -3.35 -23.47 21.02
C PRO A 46 -3.29 -24.97 20.72
N GLN A 47 -4.11 -25.44 19.77
CA GLN A 47 -4.16 -26.83 19.34
C GLN A 47 -2.86 -27.32 18.68
N PHE A 48 -2.01 -26.40 18.21
CA PHE A 48 -0.75 -26.71 17.53
C PHE A 48 0.46 -26.38 18.40
N GLY A 49 0.36 -26.52 19.73
CA GLY A 49 1.53 -26.45 20.61
C GLY A 49 2.29 -25.13 20.60
N GLY A 50 1.66 -24.04 20.13
CA GLY A 50 2.29 -22.72 20.02
C GLY A 50 3.12 -22.49 18.75
N HIS A 51 3.06 -23.38 17.76
CA HIS A 51 3.63 -23.12 16.43
C HIS A 51 2.94 -21.94 15.75
N GLN A 52 3.73 -21.15 15.00
CA GLN A 52 3.26 -19.97 14.28
C GLN A 52 2.80 -20.33 12.87
N PHE A 53 1.66 -19.80 12.48
CA PHE A 53 1.04 -19.99 11.17
C PHE A 53 0.71 -18.65 10.52
N PHE A 54 0.78 -18.60 9.21
CA PHE A 54 0.16 -17.56 8.41
C PHE A 54 -1.26 -17.98 8.01
N GLN A 55 -2.19 -17.03 8.05
CA GLN A 55 -3.57 -17.22 7.64
C GLN A 55 -3.75 -16.67 6.21
N CYS A 56 -3.92 -17.58 5.24
CA CYS A 56 -4.00 -17.24 3.82
C CYS A 56 -5.17 -16.29 3.49
N ASP A 57 -6.29 -16.41 4.23
CA ASP A 57 -7.43 -15.50 4.12
C ASP A 57 -7.94 -15.10 5.52
N PRO A 58 -7.56 -13.91 6.02
CA PRO A 58 -8.03 -13.40 7.31
C PRO A 58 -9.52 -13.04 7.33
N LEU A 59 -10.16 -12.91 6.17
CA LEU A 59 -11.55 -12.50 6.04
C LEU A 59 -12.49 -13.66 5.66
N ALA A 60 -11.95 -14.86 5.43
CA ALA A 60 -12.74 -16.04 5.09
C ALA A 60 -13.77 -16.37 6.16
N ARG A 61 -15.03 -16.55 5.74
CA ARG A 61 -16.14 -16.99 6.60
C ARG A 61 -16.21 -18.51 6.78
N SER A 62 -15.56 -19.27 5.90
CA SER A 62 -15.63 -20.73 5.82
C SER A 62 -14.27 -21.35 6.13
N GLY A 63 -13.83 -21.22 7.38
CA GLY A 63 -12.53 -21.74 7.81
C GLY A 63 -11.35 -20.97 7.23
N THR A 64 -10.25 -21.05 7.94
CA THR A 64 -9.00 -20.39 7.59
C THR A 64 -8.02 -21.45 7.09
N GLU A 65 -7.55 -21.31 5.86
CA GLU A 65 -6.36 -22.02 5.41
C GLU A 65 -5.13 -21.48 6.16
N LEU A 66 -4.38 -22.39 6.78
CA LEU A 66 -3.21 -22.08 7.59
C LEU A 66 -1.99 -22.78 6.98
N VAL A 67 -0.93 -22.01 6.75
CA VAL A 67 0.39 -22.50 6.36
C VAL A 67 1.39 -22.13 7.46
N PRO A 68 2.49 -22.88 7.65
CA PRO A 68 3.53 -22.49 8.60
C PRO A 68 3.99 -21.05 8.33
N TYR A 69 4.21 -20.24 9.38
CA TYR A 69 4.58 -18.84 9.16
C TYR A 69 5.91 -18.71 8.41
N GLU A 70 6.79 -19.70 8.52
CA GLU A 70 8.04 -19.77 7.78
C GLU A 70 7.85 -19.81 6.26
N ASN A 71 6.71 -20.33 5.78
CA ASN A 71 6.38 -20.39 4.35
C ASN A 71 6.01 -19.04 3.74
N LEU A 72 5.72 -18.01 4.54
CA LEU A 72 5.47 -16.68 4.00
C LEU A 72 6.75 -16.12 3.33
N ASN A 73 6.68 -15.84 2.03
CA ASN A 73 7.77 -15.40 1.16
C ASN A 73 8.95 -16.38 1.10
N ASP A 74 8.65 -17.67 0.97
CA ASP A 74 9.67 -18.73 0.89
C ASP A 74 9.97 -19.21 -0.54
N ASP A 75 9.41 -18.53 -1.55
CA ASP A 75 9.52 -18.86 -2.97
C ASP A 75 8.78 -20.17 -3.36
N PHE A 76 7.79 -20.57 -2.56
CA PHE A 76 6.86 -21.64 -2.85
C PHE A 76 5.41 -21.19 -2.64
N CYS A 77 4.50 -21.62 -3.53
CA CYS A 77 3.11 -21.19 -3.47
C CYS A 77 2.24 -22.21 -2.71
N ASP A 78 2.06 -22.00 -1.41
CA ASP A 78 1.30 -22.87 -0.52
C ASP A 78 -0.16 -22.48 -0.38
N CYS A 79 -0.48 -21.18 -0.33
CA CYS A 79 -1.87 -20.76 -0.17
C CYS A 79 -2.68 -20.96 -1.45
N SER A 80 -3.90 -21.47 -1.31
CA SER A 80 -4.84 -21.64 -2.43
C SER A 80 -5.27 -20.35 -3.13
N ASN A 81 -4.94 -19.19 -2.56
CA ASN A 81 -5.14 -17.86 -3.13
C ASN A 81 -3.83 -17.09 -3.42
N GLY A 82 -2.67 -17.71 -3.14
CA GLY A 82 -1.34 -17.13 -3.31
C GLY A 82 -0.99 -15.96 -2.38
N ALA A 83 -1.70 -15.82 -1.25
CA ALA A 83 -1.47 -14.72 -0.30
C ALA A 83 -0.15 -14.82 0.48
N ASP A 84 0.50 -15.98 0.48
CA ASP A 84 1.76 -16.27 1.15
C ASP A 84 2.99 -15.75 0.38
N GLU A 85 2.88 -15.41 -0.89
CA GLU A 85 4.01 -14.97 -1.70
C GLU A 85 3.84 -13.53 -2.23
N PRO A 86 3.60 -12.51 -1.37
CA PRO A 86 3.54 -11.11 -1.80
C PRO A 86 4.90 -10.55 -2.26
N GLY A 87 6.00 -11.16 -1.83
CA GLY A 87 7.38 -10.73 -1.98
C GLY A 87 8.22 -11.53 -2.98
N THR A 88 7.63 -12.53 -3.64
CA THR A 88 8.29 -13.41 -4.63
C THR A 88 7.40 -13.58 -5.88
N ALA A 89 7.90 -14.34 -6.86
CA ALA A 89 7.16 -14.69 -8.08
C ALA A 89 6.42 -16.03 -8.01
N ALA A 90 6.54 -16.78 -6.91
CA ALA A 90 6.08 -18.17 -6.82
C ALA A 90 4.57 -18.34 -7.06
N CYS A 91 3.76 -17.36 -6.64
CA CYS A 91 2.31 -17.35 -6.86
C CYS A 91 1.86 -16.52 -8.08
N SER A 92 2.75 -16.23 -9.04
CA SER A 92 2.47 -15.39 -10.22
C SER A 92 1.36 -15.90 -11.15
N HIS A 93 0.97 -17.18 -11.04
CA HIS A 93 -0.15 -17.73 -11.79
C HIS A 93 -1.53 -17.28 -11.27
N PHE A 94 -1.60 -16.70 -10.06
CA PHE A 94 -2.86 -16.20 -9.51
C PHE A 94 -3.27 -14.85 -10.14
N PRO A 95 -4.54 -14.69 -10.54
CA PRO A 95 -5.04 -13.42 -11.03
C PRO A 95 -4.92 -12.32 -9.95
N GLY A 96 -4.21 -11.25 -10.28
CA GLY A 96 -4.02 -10.12 -9.36
C GLY A 96 -2.88 -10.31 -8.35
N ALA A 97 -2.09 -11.38 -8.46
CA ALA A 97 -0.83 -11.51 -7.72
C ALA A 97 0.10 -10.34 -8.09
N ALA A 98 0.46 -9.54 -7.09
CA ALA A 98 1.20 -8.31 -7.28
C ALA A 98 2.10 -8.01 -6.08
N PHE A 99 3.25 -7.44 -6.38
CA PHE A 99 4.24 -6.98 -5.42
C PHE A 99 4.10 -5.48 -5.21
N TYR A 100 4.14 -5.04 -3.95
CA TYR A 100 4.06 -3.63 -3.57
C TYR A 100 5.45 -2.99 -3.43
N CYS A 101 5.79 -2.11 -4.37
CA CYS A 101 6.93 -1.21 -4.25
C CYS A 101 6.56 -0.03 -3.33
N GLU A 102 7.29 0.15 -2.22
CA GLU A 102 7.06 1.30 -1.32
C GLU A 102 7.54 2.61 -1.97
N ASN A 103 8.61 2.55 -2.76
CA ASN A 103 9.11 3.66 -3.59
C ASN A 103 9.31 4.96 -2.78
N LYS A 104 9.96 4.86 -1.61
CA LYS A 104 10.17 6.03 -0.72
C LYS A 104 10.81 7.19 -1.48
N GLY A 105 10.12 8.33 -1.50
CA GLY A 105 10.54 9.52 -2.24
C GLY A 105 9.82 9.72 -3.58
N SER A 106 9.13 8.69 -4.09
CA SER A 106 8.25 8.69 -5.27
C SER A 106 6.84 8.21 -4.88
N LEU A 107 6.04 7.77 -5.86
CA LEU A 107 4.73 7.16 -5.64
C LEU A 107 4.85 5.64 -5.46
N PRO A 108 4.10 5.04 -4.52
CA PRO A 108 4.03 3.59 -4.41
C PRO A 108 3.40 2.99 -5.68
N LYS A 109 3.84 1.79 -6.04
CA LYS A 109 3.44 1.10 -7.26
C LYS A 109 3.20 -0.37 -6.96
N LEU A 110 2.26 -0.97 -7.68
CA LEU A 110 2.11 -2.42 -7.77
C LEU A 110 2.75 -2.90 -9.07
N VAL A 111 3.56 -3.94 -8.99
CA VAL A 111 4.11 -4.67 -10.13
C VAL A 111 3.57 -6.09 -10.12
N TRP A 112 3.50 -6.75 -11.27
CA TRP A 112 3.04 -8.13 -11.33
C TRP A 112 4.01 -9.02 -10.56
N ALA A 113 3.51 -10.05 -9.87
CA ALA A 113 4.38 -10.97 -9.14
C ALA A 113 5.42 -11.64 -10.05
N SER A 114 5.10 -11.86 -11.34
CA SER A 114 6.04 -12.41 -12.33
C SER A 114 7.23 -11.50 -12.66
N HIS A 115 7.20 -10.23 -12.27
CA HIS A 115 8.31 -9.29 -12.46
C HIS A 115 9.25 -9.26 -11.25
N VAL A 116 8.96 -10.01 -10.19
CA VAL A 116 9.82 -10.06 -9.00
C VAL A 116 10.96 -11.02 -9.27
N GLY A 117 12.20 -10.51 -9.30
CA GLY A 117 13.40 -11.33 -9.53
C GLY A 117 13.54 -11.80 -10.98
N ASP A 118 12.96 -11.08 -11.94
CA ASP A 118 13.03 -11.43 -13.37
C ASP A 118 14.26 -10.81 -14.07
N GLY A 119 15.03 -9.99 -13.35
CA GLY A 119 16.22 -9.30 -13.84
C GLY A 119 15.93 -7.92 -14.45
N VAL A 120 14.70 -7.41 -14.36
CA VAL A 120 14.28 -6.10 -14.86
C VAL A 120 13.88 -5.19 -13.69
N CYS A 121 14.46 -3.99 -13.63
CA CYS A 121 14.11 -3.02 -12.57
C CYS A 121 12.78 -2.29 -12.89
N ASP A 122 11.68 -2.76 -12.30
CA ASP A 122 10.34 -2.17 -12.38
C ASP A 122 9.99 -1.22 -11.23
N CYS A 123 10.51 -1.45 -10.02
CA CYS A 123 10.37 -0.51 -8.90
C CYS A 123 11.51 0.54 -8.94
N CYS A 124 11.19 1.81 -8.64
CA CYS A 124 12.24 2.84 -8.60
C CYS A 124 13.22 2.66 -7.44
N ASP A 125 12.82 1.90 -6.41
CA ASP A 125 13.66 1.57 -5.27
C ASP A 125 14.44 0.25 -5.47
N GLY A 126 14.20 -0.45 -6.59
CA GLY A 126 14.82 -1.74 -6.93
C GLY A 126 14.40 -2.89 -6.04
N SER A 127 13.31 -2.76 -5.27
CA SER A 127 12.90 -3.77 -4.29
C SER A 127 12.32 -5.05 -4.90
N ASP A 128 11.87 -5.00 -6.15
CA ASP A 128 11.47 -6.14 -6.96
C ASP A 128 12.64 -7.08 -7.29
N GLU A 129 13.84 -6.54 -7.47
CA GLU A 129 15.05 -7.30 -7.81
C GLU A 129 15.95 -7.57 -6.58
N TRP A 130 15.36 -7.67 -5.40
CA TRP A 130 16.10 -7.80 -4.14
C TRP A 130 17.00 -9.04 -4.07
N GLN A 131 16.66 -10.11 -4.81
CA GLN A 131 17.43 -11.36 -4.87
C GLN A 131 18.66 -11.23 -5.78
N LEU A 132 18.52 -10.56 -6.93
CA LEU A 132 19.58 -10.41 -7.93
C LEU A 132 20.47 -9.19 -7.66
N GLY A 133 19.89 -8.15 -7.04
CA GLY A 133 20.51 -6.86 -6.84
C GLY A 133 20.74 -6.10 -8.16
N GLY A 134 21.52 -5.02 -8.10
CA GLY A 134 21.93 -4.27 -9.30
C GLY A 134 20.97 -3.15 -9.74
N CYS A 135 19.77 -3.06 -9.16
CA CYS A 135 18.89 -1.91 -9.38
C CYS A 135 19.27 -0.73 -8.47
N GLU A 136 19.62 0.40 -9.08
CA GLU A 136 19.89 1.65 -8.37
C GLU A 136 18.59 2.33 -7.94
N ASN A 137 18.58 2.91 -6.74
CA ASN A 137 17.42 3.67 -6.27
C ASN A 137 17.39 5.07 -6.91
N PHE A 138 16.38 5.34 -7.73
CA PHE A 138 16.16 6.64 -8.37
C PHE A 138 14.84 7.31 -7.96
N CYS A 139 14.16 6.82 -6.92
CA CYS A 139 12.86 7.32 -6.49
C CYS A 139 12.85 8.82 -6.15
N SER A 140 13.94 9.36 -5.61
CA SER A 140 14.03 10.80 -5.31
C SER A 140 13.92 11.67 -6.56
N ALA A 141 14.63 11.27 -7.63
CA ALA A 141 14.62 11.99 -8.90
C ALA A 141 13.29 11.86 -9.63
N GLU A 142 12.74 10.64 -9.68
CA GLU A 142 11.40 10.40 -10.23
C GLU A 142 10.33 11.19 -9.48
N GLY A 143 10.32 11.11 -8.16
CA GLY A 143 9.37 11.83 -7.32
C GLY A 143 9.47 13.34 -7.45
N ALA A 144 10.67 13.90 -7.65
CA ALA A 144 10.86 15.33 -7.93
C ALA A 144 10.17 15.75 -9.24
N LYS A 145 10.34 14.95 -10.29
CA LYS A 145 9.68 15.17 -11.58
C LYS A 145 8.15 15.07 -11.47
N ILE A 146 7.64 14.09 -10.72
CA ILE A 146 6.20 13.94 -10.48
C ILE A 146 5.64 15.14 -9.73
N ARG A 147 6.33 15.64 -8.69
CA ARG A 147 5.89 16.83 -7.94
C ARG A 147 5.82 18.06 -8.84
N GLN A 148 6.86 18.29 -9.64
CA GLN A 148 6.88 19.40 -10.60
C GLN A 148 5.72 19.30 -11.62
N GLN A 149 5.46 18.11 -12.15
CA GLN A 149 4.34 17.90 -13.08
C GLN A 149 2.98 18.14 -12.41
N ARG A 150 2.79 17.66 -11.18
CA ARG A 150 1.55 17.87 -10.41
C ARG A 150 1.30 19.34 -10.12
N GLU A 151 2.34 20.10 -9.77
CA GLU A 151 2.22 21.55 -9.56
C GLU A 151 1.74 22.26 -10.85
N ALA A 152 2.35 21.95 -12.00
CA ALA A 152 1.90 22.48 -13.28
C ALA A 152 0.48 22.04 -13.67
N ASP A 153 0.10 20.80 -13.34
CA ASP A 153 -1.26 20.30 -13.57
C ASP A 153 -2.29 20.99 -12.68
N LEU A 154 -1.95 21.28 -11.41
CA LEU A 154 -2.82 22.02 -10.50
C LEU A 154 -3.09 23.43 -11.03
N GLU A 155 -2.06 24.14 -11.47
CA GLU A 155 -2.22 25.47 -12.08
C GLU A 155 -3.14 25.43 -13.31
N ARG A 156 -2.97 24.42 -14.17
CA ARG A 156 -3.82 24.22 -15.35
C ARG A 156 -5.27 23.91 -14.97
N ILE A 157 -5.50 23.07 -13.97
CA ILE A 157 -6.84 22.70 -13.49
C ILE A 157 -7.52 23.92 -12.88
N GLU A 158 -6.82 24.70 -12.05
CA GLU A 158 -7.38 25.90 -11.42
C GLU A 158 -7.78 26.95 -12.46
N ALA A 159 -6.94 27.19 -13.46
CA ALA A 159 -7.28 28.08 -14.59
C ALA A 159 -8.52 27.59 -15.35
N GLY A 160 -8.61 26.28 -15.63
CA GLY A 160 -9.76 25.68 -16.29
C GLY A 160 -11.05 25.74 -15.46
N LEU A 161 -10.96 25.55 -14.13
CA LEU A 161 -12.10 25.67 -13.23
C LEU A 161 -12.62 27.11 -13.16
N LYS A 162 -11.72 28.11 -13.16
CA LYS A 162 -12.12 29.51 -13.20
C LYS A 162 -12.86 29.86 -14.48
N GLN A 163 -12.34 29.45 -15.64
CA GLN A 163 -13.01 29.68 -16.92
C GLN A 163 -14.39 29.01 -16.95
N LYS A 164 -14.49 27.76 -16.48
CA LYS A 164 -15.76 27.04 -16.41
C LYS A 164 -16.80 27.77 -15.57
N GLU A 165 -16.40 28.40 -14.47
CA GLU A 165 -17.30 29.16 -13.61
C GLU A 165 -17.79 30.45 -14.28
N GLU A 166 -16.92 31.17 -14.99
CA GLU A 166 -17.28 32.37 -15.75
C GLU A 166 -18.27 32.05 -16.90
N GLU A 167 -18.03 30.96 -17.63
CA GLU A 167 -18.94 30.49 -18.68
C GLU A 167 -20.29 30.05 -18.10
N ARG A 168 -20.27 29.41 -16.92
CA ARG A 168 -21.48 29.01 -16.20
C ARG A 168 -22.31 30.21 -15.79
N SER A 169 -21.71 31.22 -15.15
CA SER A 169 -22.43 32.41 -14.71
C SER A 169 -23.06 33.16 -15.89
N HIS A 170 -22.32 33.33 -16.98
CA HIS A 170 -22.84 33.98 -18.19
C HIS A 170 -23.97 33.16 -18.85
N THR A 171 -23.88 31.84 -18.81
CA THR A 171 -24.97 30.96 -19.31
C THR A 171 -26.20 31.07 -18.42
N ASP A 172 -26.03 31.07 -17.09
CA ASP A 172 -27.13 31.22 -16.12
C ASP A 172 -27.85 32.57 -16.29
N GLU A 173 -27.11 33.67 -16.53
CA GLU A 173 -27.66 34.99 -16.85
C GLU A 173 -28.49 34.98 -18.14
N LYS A 174 -27.99 34.35 -19.21
CA LYS A 174 -28.72 34.21 -20.49
C LYS A 174 -29.97 33.36 -20.35
N ILE A 175 -29.89 32.25 -19.61
CA ILE A 175 -31.05 31.40 -19.34
C ILE A 175 -32.12 32.21 -18.61
N ALA A 176 -31.75 32.99 -17.58
CA ALA A 176 -32.69 33.83 -16.85
C ALA A 176 -33.36 34.88 -17.76
N LEU A 177 -32.57 35.53 -18.63
CA LEU A 177 -33.07 36.51 -19.60
C LEU A 177 -34.06 35.88 -20.60
N TRP A 178 -33.66 34.81 -21.30
CA TRP A 178 -34.51 34.16 -22.29
C TRP A 178 -35.75 33.54 -21.68
N THR A 179 -35.68 33.07 -20.44
CA THR A 179 -36.86 32.58 -19.72
C THR A 179 -37.88 33.69 -19.51
N LYS A 180 -37.43 34.89 -19.13
CA LYS A 180 -38.29 36.06 -18.96
C LYS A 180 -38.92 36.52 -20.29
N GLU A 181 -38.13 36.63 -21.36
CA GLU A 181 -38.63 36.99 -22.69
C GLU A 181 -39.69 35.99 -23.19
N LEU A 182 -39.45 34.70 -22.96
CA LEU A 182 -40.40 33.64 -23.32
C LEU A 182 -41.72 33.75 -22.53
N GLU A 183 -41.67 34.12 -21.25
CA GLU A 183 -42.88 34.39 -20.46
C GLU A 183 -43.66 35.61 -20.96
N GLU A 184 -42.98 36.68 -21.38
CA GLU A 184 -43.61 37.88 -21.94
C GLU A 184 -44.25 37.64 -23.31
N LEU A 185 -43.66 36.75 -24.13
CA LEU A 185 -44.17 36.43 -25.46
C LEU A 185 -45.31 35.39 -25.45
N LYS A 186 -45.40 34.51 -24.44
CA LYS A 186 -46.45 33.47 -24.33
C LYS A 186 -47.90 33.98 -24.55
N PRO A 187 -48.34 35.12 -23.99
CA PRO A 187 -49.70 35.63 -24.17
C PRO A 187 -50.02 36.09 -25.59
N SER A 188 -49.01 36.36 -26.43
CA SER A 188 -49.21 36.85 -27.80
C SER A 188 -49.51 35.73 -28.82
N PHE A 189 -49.41 34.47 -28.39
CA PHE A 189 -49.62 33.28 -29.23
C PHE A 189 -50.85 32.44 -28.81
N GLN A 190 -51.70 32.95 -27.90
CA GLN A 190 -53.01 32.38 -27.53
C GLN A 190 -54.15 33.23 -28.07
#